data_AF-A0A2E4YPL2-F1
#
_entry.id   AF-A0A2E4YPL2-F1
#
_cell.length_a   1.000
_cell.length_b   1.000
_cell.length_c   1.000
_cell.angle_alpha   90.00
_cell.angle_beta   90.00
_cell.angle_gamma   90.00
#
_symmetry.space_group_name_H-M   'P 1'
#
loop_
_entity.id
_entity.type
_entity.pdbx_description
1 polymer ?
#
loop_
_entity_poly.entity_id
_entity_poly.type
_entity_poly.pdbx_seq_one_letter_code
_entity_poly.pdbx_strand_id
1 'polypeptide(L)'
;MEFLDKIFFGNTLFDWGVGLAILIGSFVVVKILYWVFSKIIKKATAKTKNKLDDVLVEKLERPIVFFVFIIAYWFAIHYLNFQDNFLANLEKAAYFALAINITSVLAKVTDALIVHVVMPLTEKTESGFDDQLIPVVRKALKVLIWSLGLIIGLDNIGFDITAMIAGLGIGGLALALAAQDSVKNIFAGVMIFLDKPFKLNDRIQISGFDGTVEEVGIRSTRIRTLEGRIVTIPNCTFTDNSVINVTSQPALKVKLNLGLTYDTNEDDMQKAIDILEDIVKHQDAITDDYSAGFNGFGDFSLNILFIYYVRPESHWLDTQTLVNKEILKRFNKEKLDFAFPTQTILKKEI
;
A
#
# COMPACT_ATOMS: atom_id res chain seq x y z
N MET A 1 37.09 -67.80 -1.94
CA MET A 1 37.35 -66.43 -2.43
C MET A 1 36.78 -66.22 -3.84
N GLU A 2 36.67 -67.25 -4.70
CA GLU A 2 36.15 -67.14 -6.09
C GLU A 2 34.73 -66.58 -6.27
N PHE A 3 33.88 -66.56 -5.23
CA PHE A 3 32.54 -65.98 -5.35
C PHE A 3 32.57 -64.44 -5.38
N LEU A 4 33.52 -63.81 -4.67
CA LEU A 4 33.60 -62.35 -4.52
C LEU A 4 34.12 -61.64 -5.78
N ASP A 5 34.84 -62.36 -6.63
CA ASP A 5 35.44 -61.84 -7.86
C ASP A 5 34.49 -61.90 -9.08
N LYS A 6 33.23 -62.32 -8.89
CA LYS A 6 32.22 -62.28 -9.96
C LYS A 6 31.88 -60.83 -10.30
N ILE A 7 32.09 -60.47 -11.55
CA ILE A 7 31.83 -59.13 -12.08
C ILE A 7 30.35 -59.02 -12.48
N PHE A 8 29.63 -58.09 -11.86
CA PHE A 8 28.28 -57.70 -12.23
C PHE A 8 28.26 -56.20 -12.55
N PHE A 9 27.84 -55.84 -13.76
CA PHE A 9 27.82 -54.46 -14.23
C PHE A 9 29.14 -53.70 -14.02
N GLY A 10 30.27 -54.34 -14.35
CA GLY A 10 31.60 -53.72 -14.23
C GLY A 10 32.19 -53.67 -12.82
N ASN A 11 31.49 -54.20 -11.82
CA ASN A 11 31.87 -54.16 -10.40
C ASN A 11 31.95 -55.56 -9.80
N THR A 12 32.87 -55.78 -8.87
CA THR A 12 32.93 -57.03 -8.10
C THR A 12 31.82 -57.08 -7.05
N LEU A 13 31.52 -58.27 -6.50
CA LEU A 13 30.58 -58.36 -5.38
C LEU A 13 31.08 -57.61 -4.14
N PHE A 14 32.40 -57.44 -4.00
CA PHE A 14 33.00 -56.62 -2.96
C PHE A 14 32.65 -55.14 -3.13
N ASP A 15 32.76 -54.60 -4.35
CA ASP A 15 32.46 -53.19 -4.64
C ASP A 15 30.98 -52.88 -4.37
N TRP A 16 30.08 -53.78 -4.78
CA TRP A 16 28.66 -53.71 -4.43
C TRP A 16 28.42 -53.77 -2.92
N GLY A 17 29.20 -54.59 -2.20
CA GLY A 17 29.19 -54.66 -0.75
C GLY A 17 29.59 -53.34 -0.09
N VAL A 18 30.61 -52.66 -0.61
CA VAL A 18 31.05 -51.35 -0.11
C VAL A 18 30.02 -50.27 -0.43
N GLY A 19 29.46 -50.23 -1.64
CA GLY A 19 28.38 -49.31 -1.99
C GLY A 19 27.15 -49.47 -1.07
N LEU A 20 26.77 -50.71 -0.80
CA LEU A 20 25.70 -51.03 0.16
C LEU A 20 26.08 -50.61 1.60
N ALA A 21 27.34 -50.80 2.00
CA ALA A 21 27.83 -50.36 3.30
C ALA A 21 27.81 -48.83 3.47
N ILE A 22 28.09 -48.05 2.40
CA ILE A 22 27.95 -46.59 2.41
C ILE A 22 26.49 -46.19 2.66
N LEU A 23 25.54 -46.83 1.95
CA LEU A 23 24.12 -46.57 2.15
C LEU A 23 23.63 -46.97 3.54
N ILE A 24 24.07 -48.12 4.06
CA ILE A 24 23.74 -48.58 5.43
C ILE A 24 24.38 -47.64 6.47
N GLY A 25 25.62 -47.22 6.25
CA GLY A 25 26.33 -46.26 7.10
C GLY A 25 25.62 -44.91 7.19
N SER A 26 24.92 -44.50 6.13
CA SER A 26 24.12 -43.27 6.15
C SER A 26 22.99 -43.31 7.20
N PHE A 27 22.40 -44.48 7.51
CA PHE A 27 21.44 -44.61 8.61
C PHE A 27 22.06 -44.34 9.98
N VAL A 28 23.34 -44.69 10.16
CA VAL A 28 24.07 -44.37 11.40
C VAL A 28 24.28 -42.86 11.51
N VAL A 29 24.70 -42.21 10.41
CA VAL A 29 24.84 -40.74 10.35
C VAL A 29 23.50 -40.05 10.62
N VAL A 30 22.41 -40.55 10.02
CA VAL A 30 21.04 -40.06 10.26
C VAL A 30 20.65 -40.22 11.72
N LYS A 31 20.92 -41.36 12.35
CA LYS A 31 20.65 -41.58 13.77
C LYS A 31 21.45 -40.63 14.67
N ILE A 32 22.71 -40.37 14.33
CA ILE A 32 23.54 -39.38 15.01
C ILE A 32 22.95 -37.98 14.83
N LEU A 33 22.56 -37.60 13.62
CA LEU A 33 21.92 -36.31 13.36
C LEU A 33 20.61 -36.15 14.13
N TYR A 34 19.74 -37.16 14.14
CA TYR A 34 18.54 -37.16 14.98
C TYR A 34 18.87 -36.95 16.45
N TRP A 35 19.90 -37.63 16.95
CA TRP A 35 20.37 -37.44 18.33
C TRP A 35 20.89 -36.00 18.57
N VAL A 36 21.67 -35.43 17.66
CA VAL A 36 22.17 -34.04 17.74
C VAL A 36 21.02 -33.05 17.68
N PHE A 37 20.10 -33.18 16.72
CA PHE A 37 18.92 -32.32 16.57
C PHE A 37 18.05 -32.35 17.82
N SER A 38 17.76 -33.55 18.34
CA SER A 38 16.90 -33.72 19.50
C SER A 38 17.54 -33.31 20.83
N LYS A 39 18.81 -33.65 21.09
CA LYS A 39 19.46 -33.40 22.39
C LYS A 39 20.22 -32.08 22.47
N ILE A 40 20.85 -31.65 21.38
CA ILE A 40 21.76 -30.49 21.38
C ILE A 40 21.04 -29.28 20.81
N ILE A 41 20.54 -29.38 19.58
CA ILE A 41 19.99 -28.23 18.85
C ILE A 41 18.67 -27.77 19.48
N LYS A 42 17.69 -28.67 19.67
CA LYS A 42 16.41 -28.31 20.34
C LYS A 42 16.62 -27.78 21.77
N LYS A 43 17.63 -28.28 22.49
CA LYS A 43 17.95 -27.79 23.85
C LYS A 43 18.63 -26.41 23.83
N ALA A 44 19.35 -26.07 22.76
CA ALA A 44 19.95 -24.77 22.57
C ALA A 44 18.91 -23.72 22.14
N THR A 45 18.05 -24.06 21.18
CA THR A 45 17.00 -23.13 20.69
C THR A 45 15.92 -22.88 21.74
N ALA A 46 15.59 -23.86 22.59
CA ALA A 46 14.66 -23.67 23.70
C ALA A 46 15.14 -22.67 24.77
N LYS A 47 16.44 -22.29 24.75
CA LYS A 47 16.99 -21.23 25.60
C LYS A 47 16.92 -19.85 24.94
N THR A 48 16.59 -19.77 23.66
CA THR A 48 16.46 -18.52 22.93
C THR A 48 15.07 -17.92 23.16
N LYS A 49 14.97 -16.59 23.18
CA LYS A 49 13.68 -15.89 23.32
C LYS A 49 12.79 -15.99 22.06
N ASN A 50 13.36 -16.41 20.93
CA ASN A 50 12.73 -16.40 19.62
C ASN A 50 12.11 -17.77 19.28
N LYS A 51 10.78 -17.83 19.15
CA LYS A 51 10.04 -19.06 18.81
C LYS A 51 10.28 -19.54 17.37
N LEU A 52 10.83 -18.68 16.50
CA LEU A 52 11.15 -19.05 15.11
C LEU A 52 12.23 -20.11 15.03
N ASP A 53 13.23 -20.03 15.91
CA ASP A 53 14.41 -20.89 15.86
C ASP A 53 14.01 -22.35 16.15
N ASP A 54 13.12 -22.55 17.13
CA ASP A 54 12.58 -23.87 17.47
C ASP A 54 11.82 -24.51 16.30
N VAL A 55 10.97 -23.73 15.64
CA VAL A 55 10.13 -24.19 14.51
C VAL A 55 10.99 -24.48 13.29
N LEU A 56 11.99 -23.65 13.01
CA LEU A 56 12.93 -23.87 11.91
C LEU A 56 13.72 -25.16 12.13
N VAL A 57 14.22 -25.40 13.33
CA VAL A 57 14.94 -26.62 13.68
C VAL A 57 14.07 -27.86 13.49
N GLU A 58 12.81 -27.82 13.92
CA GLU A 58 11.86 -28.92 13.71
C GLU A 58 11.57 -29.15 12.22
N LYS A 59 11.34 -28.08 11.45
CA LYS A 59 11.02 -28.19 10.03
C LYS A 59 12.22 -28.62 9.16
N LEU A 60 13.45 -28.29 9.58
CA LEU A 60 14.71 -28.64 8.89
C LEU A 60 15.22 -30.04 9.20
N GLU A 61 14.77 -30.67 10.28
CA GLU A 61 15.16 -32.04 10.67
C GLU A 61 14.95 -33.04 9.53
N ARG A 62 13.77 -33.06 8.90
CA ARG A 62 13.47 -33.99 7.79
C ARG A 62 14.31 -33.70 6.53
N PRO A 63 14.39 -32.46 6.01
CA PRO A 63 15.23 -32.17 4.84
C PRO A 63 16.69 -32.54 5.01
N ILE A 64 17.28 -32.32 6.19
CA ILE A 64 18.68 -32.64 6.48
C ILE A 64 18.92 -34.15 6.41
N VAL A 65 17.99 -34.96 6.92
CA VAL A 65 18.05 -36.41 6.80
C VAL A 65 18.01 -36.85 5.34
N PHE A 66 17.11 -36.28 4.54
CA PHE A 66 17.08 -36.54 3.09
C PHE A 66 18.37 -36.10 2.38
N PHE A 67 18.96 -34.97 2.78
CA PHE A 67 20.23 -34.50 2.22
C PHE A 67 21.38 -35.49 2.48
N VAL A 68 21.43 -36.10 3.66
CA VAL A 68 22.41 -37.13 4.01
C VAL A 68 22.24 -38.37 3.13
N PHE A 69 21.00 -38.80 2.87
CA PHE A 69 20.74 -39.90 1.94
C PHE A 69 21.17 -39.56 0.51
N ILE A 70 20.96 -38.32 0.04
CA ILE A 70 21.42 -37.86 -1.27
C ILE A 70 22.95 -37.89 -1.36
N ILE A 71 23.65 -37.42 -0.33
CA ILE A 71 25.11 -37.46 -0.26
C ILE A 71 25.61 -38.91 -0.25
N ALA A 72 25.01 -39.78 0.56
CA ALA A 72 25.41 -41.18 0.63
C ALA A 72 25.18 -41.90 -0.70
N TYR A 73 24.05 -41.61 -1.37
CA TYR A 73 23.78 -42.08 -2.71
C TYR A 73 24.83 -41.58 -3.70
N TRP A 74 25.17 -40.28 -3.68
CA TRP A 74 26.19 -39.69 -4.54
C TRP A 74 27.55 -40.38 -4.37
N PHE A 75 28.00 -40.61 -3.13
CA PHE A 75 29.24 -41.33 -2.87
C PHE A 75 29.18 -42.79 -3.30
N ALA A 76 28.06 -43.47 -3.09
CA ALA A 76 27.89 -44.87 -3.49
C ALA A 76 27.95 -45.04 -5.01
N ILE A 77 27.31 -44.16 -5.79
CA ILE A 77 27.33 -44.26 -7.26
C ILE A 77 28.69 -43.90 -7.88
N HIS A 78 29.48 -43.01 -7.25
CA HIS A 78 30.83 -42.65 -7.72
C HIS A 78 31.90 -43.65 -7.29
N TYR A 79 31.63 -44.43 -6.25
CA TYR A 79 32.50 -45.53 -5.85
C TYR A 79 32.36 -46.73 -6.80
N LEU A 80 31.15 -46.99 -7.29
CA LEU A 80 30.87 -48.05 -8.25
C LEU A 80 31.25 -47.62 -9.67
N ASN A 81 31.87 -48.53 -10.41
CA ASN A 81 32.26 -48.31 -11.80
C ASN A 81 31.09 -48.60 -12.74
N PHE A 82 30.33 -47.57 -13.09
CA PHE A 82 29.23 -47.65 -14.06
C PHE A 82 29.65 -47.16 -15.44
N GLN A 83 28.96 -47.62 -16.48
CA GLN A 83 29.08 -47.02 -17.82
C GLN A 83 28.65 -45.55 -17.77
N ASP A 84 29.38 -44.66 -18.46
CA ASP A 84 29.19 -43.20 -18.39
C ASP A 84 27.73 -42.74 -18.52
N ASN A 85 26.99 -43.30 -19.49
CA ASN A 85 25.58 -42.96 -19.71
C ASN A 85 24.67 -43.36 -18.53
N PHE A 86 24.98 -44.46 -17.86
CA PHE A 86 24.22 -44.94 -16.71
C PHE A 86 24.55 -44.10 -15.47
N LEU A 87 25.83 -43.80 -15.23
CA LEU A 87 26.26 -42.91 -14.15
C LEU A 87 25.63 -41.51 -14.28
N ALA A 88 25.65 -40.93 -15.49
CA ALA A 88 25.04 -39.63 -15.75
C ALA A 88 23.53 -39.60 -15.41
N ASN A 89 22.79 -40.68 -15.69
CA ASN A 89 21.38 -40.76 -15.31
C ASN A 89 21.17 -40.88 -13.79
N LEU A 90 22.07 -41.58 -13.09
CA LEU A 90 22.05 -41.67 -11.63
C LEU A 90 22.38 -40.32 -10.98
N GLU A 91 23.34 -39.57 -11.52
CA GLU A 91 23.69 -38.22 -11.08
C GLU A 91 22.54 -37.24 -11.28
N LYS A 92 21.90 -37.27 -12.46
CA LYS A 92 20.68 -36.51 -12.76
C LYS A 92 19.60 -36.77 -11.71
N ALA A 93 19.38 -38.02 -11.31
CA ALA A 93 18.43 -38.35 -10.25
C ALA A 93 18.83 -37.77 -8.88
N ALA A 94 20.14 -37.75 -8.54
CA ALA A 94 20.61 -37.07 -7.32
C ALA A 94 20.37 -35.56 -7.38
N TYR A 95 20.67 -34.90 -8.50
CA TYR A 95 20.46 -33.47 -8.66
C TYR A 95 18.97 -33.10 -8.63
N PHE A 96 18.09 -33.92 -9.20
CA PHE A 96 16.64 -33.77 -9.08
C PHE A 96 16.19 -33.88 -7.62
N ALA A 97 16.63 -34.93 -6.92
CA ALA A 97 16.29 -35.13 -5.51
C ALA A 97 16.80 -33.98 -4.63
N LEU A 98 17.98 -33.45 -4.92
CA LEU A 98 18.55 -32.29 -4.25
C LEU A 98 17.72 -31.02 -4.51
N ALA A 99 17.34 -30.75 -5.75
CA ALA A 99 16.50 -29.60 -6.10
C ALA A 99 15.15 -29.65 -5.36
N ILE A 100 14.50 -30.82 -5.32
CA ILE A 100 13.24 -31.01 -4.57
C ILE A 100 13.45 -30.86 -3.05
N ASN A 101 14.58 -31.34 -2.52
CA ASN A 101 14.92 -31.17 -1.10
C ASN A 101 15.08 -29.70 -0.73
N ILE A 102 15.86 -28.94 -1.50
CA ILE A 102 16.08 -27.49 -1.32
C ILE A 102 14.74 -26.75 -1.45
N THR A 103 13.92 -27.09 -2.44
CA THR A 103 12.58 -26.53 -2.63
C THR A 103 11.70 -26.77 -1.41
N SER A 104 11.72 -27.99 -0.86
CA SER A 104 10.99 -28.30 0.38
C SER A 104 11.51 -27.48 1.57
N VAL A 105 12.82 -27.23 1.67
CA VAL A 105 13.39 -26.37 2.71
C VAL A 105 12.86 -24.95 2.57
N LEU A 106 12.99 -24.35 1.39
CA LEU A 106 12.51 -22.99 1.11
C LEU A 106 11.03 -22.86 1.43
N ALA A 107 10.19 -23.78 0.94
CA ALA A 107 8.76 -23.75 1.21
C ALA A 107 8.43 -23.82 2.71
N LYS A 108 9.15 -24.64 3.48
CA LYS A 108 8.96 -24.79 4.94
C LYS A 108 9.44 -23.56 5.72
N VAL A 109 10.55 -22.97 5.29
CA VAL A 109 11.10 -21.74 5.88
C VAL A 109 10.14 -20.58 5.64
N THR A 110 9.70 -20.37 4.39
CA THR A 110 8.67 -19.37 4.05
C THR A 110 7.40 -19.58 4.88
N ASP A 111 6.94 -20.83 5.00
CA ASP A 111 5.79 -21.18 5.82
C ASP A 111 5.98 -20.85 7.30
N ALA A 112 7.15 -21.13 7.86
CA ALA A 112 7.48 -20.77 9.25
C ALA A 112 7.54 -19.26 9.45
N LEU A 113 8.15 -18.52 8.52
CA LEU A 113 8.22 -17.05 8.57
C LEU A 113 6.82 -16.44 8.54
N ILE A 114 5.93 -16.89 7.65
CA ILE A 114 4.56 -16.38 7.59
C ILE A 114 3.82 -16.68 8.90
N VAL A 115 3.93 -17.89 9.42
CA VAL A 115 3.17 -18.31 10.60
C VAL A 115 3.63 -17.64 11.89
N HIS A 116 4.93 -17.43 12.05
CA HIS A 116 5.50 -17.00 13.33
C HIS A 116 6.05 -15.57 13.31
N VAL A 117 6.28 -14.97 12.14
CA VAL A 117 6.62 -13.54 12.00
C VAL A 117 5.40 -12.75 11.59
N VAL A 118 4.73 -13.13 10.50
CA VAL A 118 3.71 -12.29 9.87
C VAL A 118 2.39 -12.33 10.63
N MET A 119 1.82 -13.53 10.89
CA MET A 119 0.52 -13.64 11.57
C MET A 119 0.48 -12.98 12.97
N PRO A 120 1.50 -13.12 13.84
CA PRO A 120 1.46 -12.47 15.16
C PRO A 120 1.61 -10.95 15.11
N LEU A 121 2.13 -10.39 13.99
CA LEU A 121 2.16 -8.96 13.78
C LEU A 121 0.78 -8.43 13.36
N THR A 122 0.00 -9.23 12.65
CA THR A 122 -1.33 -8.84 12.19
C THR A 122 -2.41 -9.00 13.26
N GLU A 123 -2.30 -9.98 14.16
CA GLU A 123 -3.19 -10.14 15.33
C GLU A 123 -3.20 -8.91 16.28
N LYS A 124 -2.17 -8.05 16.23
CA LYS A 124 -2.11 -6.80 16.99
C LYS A 124 -2.82 -5.63 16.31
N THR A 125 -3.36 -5.87 15.12
CA THR A 125 -4.05 -4.90 14.28
C THR A 125 -5.53 -5.27 14.29
N GLU A 126 -6.44 -4.33 14.54
CA GLU A 126 -7.91 -4.59 14.54
C GLU A 126 -8.49 -4.84 13.12
N SER A 127 -7.63 -5.10 12.15
CA SER A 127 -7.93 -5.21 10.72
C SER A 127 -8.28 -6.66 10.37
N GLY A 128 -9.57 -6.96 10.21
CA GLY A 128 -10.04 -8.25 9.70
C GLY A 128 -9.63 -8.56 8.24
N PHE A 129 -8.94 -7.63 7.58
CA PHE A 129 -8.41 -7.79 6.22
C PHE A 129 -7.16 -8.67 6.17
N ASP A 130 -6.33 -8.63 7.22
CA ASP A 130 -5.08 -9.38 7.27
C ASP A 130 -5.32 -10.89 7.39
N ASP A 131 -6.35 -11.28 8.13
CA ASP A 131 -6.73 -12.69 8.35
C ASP A 131 -7.15 -13.41 7.06
N GLN A 132 -7.68 -12.68 6.08
CA GLN A 132 -8.11 -13.25 4.79
C GLN A 132 -7.00 -13.21 3.74
N LEU A 133 -6.12 -12.21 3.77
CA LEU A 133 -5.03 -12.09 2.80
C LEU A 133 -3.87 -13.04 3.07
N ILE A 134 -3.48 -13.22 4.34
CA ILE A 134 -2.30 -14.03 4.68
C ILE A 134 -2.41 -15.47 4.15
N PRO A 135 -3.56 -16.18 4.28
CA PRO A 135 -3.70 -17.52 3.72
C PRO A 135 -3.54 -17.55 2.19
N VAL A 136 -4.04 -16.53 1.49
CA VAL A 136 -3.95 -16.41 0.03
C VAL A 136 -2.50 -16.21 -0.40
N VAL A 137 -1.79 -15.26 0.22
CA VAL A 137 -0.37 -14.99 -0.05
C VAL A 137 0.50 -16.20 0.26
N ARG A 138 0.25 -16.87 1.40
CA ARG A 138 0.96 -18.11 1.79
C ARG A 138 0.79 -19.21 0.76
N LYS A 139 -0.45 -19.43 0.27
CA LYS A 139 -0.73 -20.44 -0.76
C LYS A 139 -0.07 -20.08 -2.09
N ALA A 140 -0.14 -18.81 -2.50
CA ALA A 140 0.49 -18.33 -3.73
C ALA A 140 2.02 -18.50 -3.71
N LEU A 141 2.68 -18.08 -2.62
CA LEU A 141 4.12 -18.27 -2.44
C LEU A 141 4.52 -19.74 -2.46
N LYS A 142 3.73 -20.61 -1.81
CA LYS A 142 4.00 -22.06 -1.84
C LYS A 142 3.88 -22.63 -3.24
N VAL A 143 2.85 -22.26 -4.01
CA VAL A 143 2.70 -22.68 -5.41
C VAL A 143 3.88 -22.18 -6.25
N LEU A 144 4.29 -20.93 -6.07
CA LEU A 144 5.44 -20.35 -6.78
C LEU A 144 6.74 -21.10 -6.49
N ILE A 145 7.07 -21.31 -5.21
CA ILE A 145 8.29 -22.02 -4.79
C ILE A 145 8.32 -23.44 -5.37
N TRP A 146 7.22 -24.19 -5.28
CA TRP A 146 7.16 -25.54 -5.82
C TRP A 146 7.22 -25.58 -7.34
N SER A 147 6.62 -24.61 -8.03
CA SER A 147 6.68 -24.52 -9.50
C SER A 147 8.11 -24.26 -9.97
N LEU A 148 8.81 -23.30 -9.36
CA LEU A 148 10.21 -23.00 -9.67
C LEU A 148 11.13 -24.18 -9.32
N GLY A 149 10.93 -24.79 -8.15
CA GLY A 149 11.69 -25.94 -7.70
C GLY A 149 11.56 -27.16 -8.62
N LEU A 150 10.33 -27.42 -9.10
CA LEU A 150 10.08 -28.49 -10.06
C LEU A 150 10.77 -28.21 -11.40
N ILE A 151 10.71 -26.97 -11.89
CA ILE A 151 11.38 -26.56 -13.14
C ILE A 151 12.90 -26.76 -13.03
N ILE A 152 13.53 -26.27 -11.95
CA ILE A 152 14.96 -26.45 -11.72
C ILE A 152 15.31 -27.95 -11.62
N GLY A 153 14.46 -28.76 -10.99
CA GLY A 153 14.65 -30.21 -10.97
C GLY A 153 14.64 -30.81 -12.38
N LEU A 154 13.63 -30.47 -13.19
CA LEU A 154 13.48 -30.97 -14.56
C LEU A 154 14.66 -30.56 -15.46
N ASP A 155 15.18 -29.35 -15.29
CA ASP A 155 16.37 -28.87 -16.00
C ASP A 155 17.60 -29.74 -15.71
N ASN A 156 17.83 -30.06 -14.43
CA ASN A 156 18.95 -30.89 -14.00
C ASN A 156 18.94 -32.31 -14.61
N ILE A 157 17.79 -32.84 -15.02
CA ILE A 157 17.69 -34.16 -15.67
C ILE A 157 17.70 -34.07 -17.21
N GLY A 158 17.77 -32.85 -17.75
CA GLY A 158 17.94 -32.57 -19.18
C GLY A 158 16.63 -32.31 -19.94
N PHE A 159 15.54 -31.97 -19.25
CA PHE A 159 14.35 -31.44 -19.93
C PHE A 159 14.61 -29.99 -20.36
N ASP A 160 14.18 -29.63 -21.57
CA ASP A 160 14.16 -28.24 -21.99
C ASP A 160 13.04 -27.49 -21.26
N ILE A 161 13.44 -26.67 -20.28
CA ILE A 161 12.53 -25.87 -19.47
C ILE A 161 12.17 -24.53 -20.10
N THR A 162 12.71 -24.20 -21.29
CA THR A 162 12.51 -22.90 -21.94
C THR A 162 11.03 -22.62 -22.15
N ALA A 163 10.26 -23.62 -22.62
CA ALA A 163 8.82 -23.49 -22.82
C ALA A 163 8.05 -23.29 -21.50
N MET A 164 8.49 -23.95 -20.42
CA MET A 164 7.87 -23.81 -19.09
C MET A 164 8.13 -22.43 -18.49
N ILE A 165 9.36 -21.93 -18.58
CA ILE A 165 9.73 -20.58 -18.16
C ILE A 165 8.97 -19.54 -18.98
N ALA A 166 8.93 -19.70 -20.31
CA ALA A 166 8.18 -18.78 -21.18
C ALA A 166 6.69 -18.76 -20.83
N GLY A 167 6.08 -19.92 -20.60
CA GLY A 167 4.68 -20.03 -20.16
C GLY A 167 4.43 -19.37 -18.80
N LEU A 168 5.30 -19.58 -17.81
CA LEU A 168 5.22 -18.90 -16.52
C LEU A 168 5.44 -17.39 -16.64
N GLY A 169 6.32 -16.93 -17.52
CA GLY A 169 6.55 -15.52 -17.78
C GLY A 169 5.30 -14.84 -18.33
N ILE A 170 4.67 -15.43 -19.35
CA ILE A 170 3.41 -14.91 -19.93
C ILE A 170 2.27 -14.98 -18.92
N GLY A 171 2.13 -16.11 -18.19
CA GLY A 171 1.11 -16.26 -17.15
C GLY A 171 1.31 -15.27 -15.98
N GLY A 172 2.56 -15.03 -15.59
CA GLY A 172 2.95 -14.06 -14.58
C GLY A 172 2.64 -12.63 -15.02
N LEU A 173 2.91 -12.28 -16.29
CA LEU A 173 2.54 -10.98 -16.85
C LEU A 173 1.02 -10.78 -16.86
N ALA A 174 0.25 -11.79 -17.26
CA ALA A 174 -1.21 -11.73 -17.24
C ALA A 174 -1.76 -11.51 -15.81
N LEU A 175 -1.21 -12.22 -14.82
CA LEU A 175 -1.53 -12.00 -13.40
C LEU A 175 -1.13 -10.61 -12.91
N ALA A 176 0.04 -10.11 -13.30
CA ALA A 176 0.52 -8.78 -12.92
C ALA A 176 -0.39 -7.67 -13.48
N LEU A 177 -0.81 -7.80 -14.74
CA LEU A 177 -1.77 -6.87 -15.37
C LEU A 177 -3.13 -6.93 -14.66
N ALA A 178 -3.63 -8.12 -14.33
CA ALA A 178 -4.88 -8.27 -13.58
C ALA A 178 -4.81 -7.68 -12.16
N ALA A 179 -3.64 -7.72 -11.52
CA ALA A 179 -3.42 -7.18 -10.18
C ALA A 179 -3.01 -5.70 -10.16
N GLN A 180 -2.78 -5.08 -11.32
CA GLN A 180 -2.20 -3.75 -11.44
C GLN A 180 -2.94 -2.70 -10.61
N ASP A 181 -4.27 -2.64 -10.71
CA ASP A 181 -5.07 -1.67 -9.98
C ASP A 181 -5.02 -1.87 -8.46
N SER A 182 -4.97 -3.12 -8.01
CA SER A 182 -4.86 -3.43 -6.58
C SER A 182 -3.53 -2.93 -6.02
N VAL A 183 -2.43 -3.20 -6.74
CA VAL A 183 -1.09 -2.75 -6.38
C VAL A 183 -1.01 -1.22 -6.41
N LYS A 184 -1.55 -0.58 -7.45
CA LYS A 184 -1.58 0.88 -7.58
C LYS A 184 -2.29 1.54 -6.38
N ASN A 185 -3.42 1.00 -5.95
CA ASN A 185 -4.16 1.51 -4.79
C ASN A 185 -3.41 1.34 -3.47
N ILE A 186 -2.69 0.23 -3.28
CA ILE A 186 -1.86 0.02 -2.09
C ILE A 186 -0.74 1.07 -2.03
N PHE A 187 -0.01 1.26 -3.14
CA PHE A 187 1.05 2.26 -3.20
C PHE A 187 0.52 3.67 -2.97
N ALA A 188 -0.63 4.01 -3.55
CA ALA A 188 -1.28 5.30 -3.31
C ALA A 188 -1.67 5.48 -1.83
N GLY A 189 -2.15 4.43 -1.16
CA GLY A 189 -2.43 4.46 0.28
C GLY A 189 -1.19 4.78 1.12
N VAL A 190 -0.05 4.16 0.78
CA VAL A 190 1.24 4.45 1.43
C VAL A 190 1.67 5.90 1.18
N MET A 191 1.52 6.41 -0.05
CA MET A 191 1.87 7.80 -0.36
C MET A 191 1.00 8.81 0.40
N ILE A 192 -0.32 8.58 0.53
CA ILE A 192 -1.20 9.42 1.35
C ILE A 192 -0.69 9.50 2.79
N PHE A 193 -0.21 8.38 3.35
CA PHE A 193 0.34 8.35 4.70
C PHE A 193 1.69 9.07 4.84
N LEU A 194 2.56 8.97 3.82
CA LEU A 194 3.89 9.59 3.82
C LEU A 194 3.82 11.10 3.57
N ASP A 195 3.14 11.50 2.49
CA ASP A 195 3.08 12.89 2.04
C ASP A 195 2.04 13.72 2.82
N LYS A 196 1.04 13.05 3.41
CA LYS A 196 -0.04 13.65 4.21
C LYS A 196 -0.70 14.87 3.55
N PRO A 197 -1.19 14.76 2.29
CA PRO A 197 -1.95 15.86 1.66
C PRO A 197 -3.23 16.21 2.44
N PHE A 198 -3.73 15.26 3.22
CA PHE A 198 -4.81 15.42 4.19
C PHE A 198 -4.62 14.41 5.33
N LYS A 199 -5.36 14.62 6.42
CA LYS A 199 -5.37 13.77 7.61
C LYS A 199 -6.78 13.28 7.92
N LEU A 200 -6.86 12.33 8.86
CA LEU A 200 -8.13 11.94 9.46
C LEU A 200 -8.85 13.19 10.00
N ASN A 201 -10.15 13.27 9.77
CA ASN A 201 -11.02 14.41 10.12
C ASN A 201 -10.79 15.71 9.34
N ASP A 202 -9.90 15.75 8.34
CA ASP A 202 -9.85 16.88 7.41
C ASP A 202 -11.06 16.83 6.48
N ARG A 203 -11.65 18.00 6.18
CA ARG A 203 -12.61 18.18 5.10
C ARG A 203 -11.85 18.39 3.81
N ILE A 204 -12.12 17.56 2.82
CA ILE A 204 -11.46 17.60 1.51
C ILE A 204 -12.49 17.66 0.39
N GLN A 205 -12.08 18.21 -0.74
CA GLN A 205 -12.81 18.13 -2.00
C GLN A 205 -11.99 17.37 -3.04
N ILE A 206 -12.60 16.35 -3.63
CA ILE A 206 -11.98 15.51 -4.65
C ILE A 206 -13.04 14.89 -5.57
N SER A 207 -12.81 14.91 -6.89
CA SER A 207 -13.67 14.24 -7.89
C SER A 207 -15.17 14.56 -7.74
N GLY A 208 -15.50 15.80 -7.38
CA GLY A 208 -16.89 16.26 -7.19
C GLY A 208 -17.51 15.92 -5.83
N PHE A 209 -16.80 15.23 -4.95
CA PHE A 209 -17.22 15.01 -3.56
C PHE A 209 -16.63 16.06 -2.63
N ASP A 210 -17.42 16.47 -1.63
CA ASP A 210 -17.01 17.36 -0.54
C ASP A 210 -17.41 16.71 0.79
N GLY A 211 -16.43 16.44 1.64
CA GLY A 211 -16.68 15.71 2.89
C GLY A 211 -15.47 15.55 3.78
N THR A 212 -15.70 15.00 4.97
CA THR A 212 -14.70 14.76 6.00
C THR A 212 -14.11 13.36 5.90
N VAL A 213 -12.79 13.23 5.97
CA VAL A 213 -12.09 11.95 5.94
C VAL A 213 -12.35 11.16 7.22
N GLU A 214 -12.97 9.99 7.10
CA GLU A 214 -13.26 9.11 8.25
C GLU A 214 -12.24 7.99 8.43
N GLU A 215 -11.69 7.48 7.32
CA GLU A 215 -10.78 6.34 7.35
C GLU A 215 -9.87 6.38 6.11
N VAL A 216 -8.56 6.20 6.31
CA VAL A 216 -7.61 5.93 5.21
C VAL A 216 -7.21 4.47 5.32
N GLY A 217 -7.88 3.62 4.54
CA GLY A 217 -7.58 2.19 4.46
C GLY A 217 -6.43 1.90 3.48
N ILE A 218 -6.01 0.63 3.41
CA ILE A 218 -4.90 0.19 2.56
C ILE A 218 -5.15 0.47 1.06
N ARG A 219 -6.37 0.22 0.56
CA ARG A 219 -6.72 0.38 -0.86
C ARG A 219 -7.67 1.55 -1.16
N SER A 220 -8.35 2.06 -0.15
CA SER A 220 -9.41 3.04 -0.32
C SER A 220 -9.55 3.92 0.92
N THR A 221 -9.94 5.17 0.68
CA THR A 221 -10.24 6.15 1.70
C THR A 221 -11.75 6.37 1.76
N ARG A 222 -12.30 6.45 2.97
CA ARG A 222 -13.72 6.76 3.20
C ARG A 222 -13.86 8.22 3.60
N ILE A 223 -14.78 8.91 2.94
CA ILE A 223 -15.17 10.28 3.29
C ILE A 223 -16.67 10.32 3.61
N ARG A 224 -17.06 11.11 4.61
CA ARG A 224 -18.46 11.43 4.89
C ARG A 224 -18.80 12.77 4.26
N THR A 225 -19.72 12.77 3.30
CA THR A 225 -20.16 14.00 2.64
C THR A 225 -20.91 14.90 3.61
N LEU A 226 -21.10 16.17 3.23
CA LEU A 226 -21.87 17.13 4.04
C LEU A 226 -23.34 16.71 4.22
N GLU A 227 -23.88 15.88 3.31
CA GLU A 227 -25.20 15.25 3.43
C GLU A 227 -25.20 13.99 4.34
N GLY A 228 -24.06 13.65 4.93
CA GLY A 228 -23.91 12.54 5.89
C GLY A 228 -23.68 11.16 5.27
N ARG A 229 -23.49 11.05 3.94
CA ARG A 229 -23.28 9.78 3.23
C ARG A 229 -21.81 9.37 3.24
N ILE A 230 -21.53 8.06 3.35
CA ILE A 230 -20.16 7.54 3.25
C ILE A 230 -19.86 7.24 1.78
N VAL A 231 -18.81 7.85 1.25
CA VAL A 231 -18.26 7.58 -0.08
C VAL A 231 -16.91 6.88 0.09
N THR A 232 -16.73 5.75 -0.60
CA THR A 232 -15.47 5.00 -0.58
C THR A 232 -14.74 5.23 -1.90
N ILE A 233 -13.57 5.83 -1.83
CA ILE A 233 -12.79 6.26 -3.01
C ILE A 233 -11.50 5.43 -3.06
N PRO A 234 -11.15 4.82 -4.21
CA PRO A 234 -9.86 4.15 -4.39
C PRO A 234 -8.71 5.11 -4.12
N ASN A 235 -7.69 4.68 -3.38
CA ASN A 235 -6.57 5.55 -2.97
C ASN A 235 -5.83 6.15 -4.17
N CYS A 236 -5.73 5.44 -5.30
CA CYS A 236 -5.09 5.98 -6.50
C CYS A 236 -5.75 7.25 -7.03
N THR A 237 -7.04 7.46 -6.75
CA THR A 237 -7.77 8.67 -7.14
C THR A 237 -7.16 9.92 -6.49
N PHE A 238 -6.64 9.82 -5.27
CA PHE A 238 -6.05 10.94 -4.53
C PHE A 238 -4.62 11.27 -4.98
N THR A 239 -3.93 10.30 -5.58
CA THR A 239 -2.60 10.52 -6.17
C THR A 239 -2.68 10.93 -7.64
N ASP A 240 -3.73 10.50 -8.35
CA ASP A 240 -3.93 10.80 -9.77
C ASP A 240 -4.62 12.17 -10.00
N ASN A 241 -5.32 12.70 -9.00
CA ASN A 241 -6.07 13.97 -9.10
C ASN A 241 -5.62 14.97 -8.02
N SER A 242 -5.91 16.25 -8.26
CA SER A 242 -5.74 17.28 -7.23
C SER A 242 -6.77 17.13 -6.12
N VAL A 243 -6.32 17.34 -4.88
CA VAL A 243 -7.15 17.32 -3.68
C VAL A 243 -7.11 18.70 -3.05
N ILE A 244 -8.29 19.28 -2.80
CA ILE A 244 -8.38 20.54 -2.06
C ILE A 244 -8.61 20.20 -0.59
N ASN A 245 -7.65 20.54 0.27
CA ASN A 245 -7.80 20.40 1.71
C ASN A 245 -8.46 21.67 2.28
N VAL A 246 -9.77 21.62 2.50
CA VAL A 246 -10.57 22.75 2.99
C VAL A 246 -10.20 23.09 4.43
N THR A 247 -9.93 22.08 5.26
CA THR A 247 -9.55 22.28 6.68
C THR A 247 -8.20 23.00 6.81
N SER A 248 -7.28 22.83 5.86
CA SER A 248 -5.96 23.49 5.89
C SER A 248 -6.00 25.00 5.62
N GLN A 249 -7.16 25.56 5.27
CA GLN A 249 -7.32 26.97 4.95
C GLN A 249 -7.00 27.86 6.18
N PRO A 250 -6.04 28.79 6.09
CA PRO A 250 -5.63 29.62 7.23
C PRO A 250 -6.67 30.68 7.62
N ALA A 251 -7.51 31.12 6.68
CA ALA A 251 -8.66 32.00 6.93
C ALA A 251 -9.64 31.92 5.75
N LEU A 252 -10.94 32.00 6.01
CA LEU A 252 -11.99 31.95 5.00
C LEU A 252 -12.11 33.29 4.28
N LYS A 253 -11.78 33.33 2.98
CA LYS A 253 -11.98 34.51 2.14
C LYS A 253 -13.47 34.75 1.89
N VAL A 254 -13.99 35.90 2.32
CA VAL A 254 -15.32 36.39 1.96
C VAL A 254 -15.18 37.48 0.91
N LYS A 255 -15.96 37.38 -0.17
CA LYS A 255 -16.03 38.37 -1.25
C LYS A 255 -17.44 38.93 -1.32
N LEU A 256 -17.59 40.22 -1.07
CA LEU A 256 -18.83 40.97 -1.22
C LEU A 256 -18.69 41.96 -2.38
N ASN A 257 -19.70 42.01 -3.26
CA ASN A 257 -19.81 43.06 -4.26
C ASN A 257 -21.02 43.91 -3.85
N LEU A 258 -20.77 45.17 -3.50
CA LEU A 258 -21.80 46.12 -3.13
C LEU A 258 -22.03 47.07 -4.28
N GLY A 259 -23.29 47.29 -4.66
CA GLY A 259 -23.66 48.26 -5.68
C GLY A 259 -24.28 49.49 -5.03
N LEU A 260 -23.70 50.66 -5.27
CA LEU A 260 -24.28 51.96 -4.92
C LEU A 260 -24.94 52.59 -6.16
N THR A 261 -25.90 53.48 -5.95
CA THR A 261 -26.58 54.18 -7.05
C THR A 261 -25.65 55.15 -7.79
N TYR A 262 -25.96 55.45 -9.06
CA TYR A 262 -25.13 56.28 -9.94
C TYR A 262 -25.04 57.76 -9.55
N ASP A 263 -25.90 58.23 -8.66
CA ASP A 263 -25.85 59.55 -8.04
C ASP A 263 -24.86 59.63 -6.86
N THR A 264 -24.23 58.52 -6.46
CA THR A 264 -23.14 58.51 -5.48
C THR A 264 -21.93 59.25 -6.05
N ASN A 265 -21.51 60.33 -5.38
CA ASN A 265 -20.33 61.11 -5.77
C ASN A 265 -19.02 60.50 -5.25
N GLU A 266 -17.88 61.09 -5.61
CA GLU A 266 -16.55 60.62 -5.22
C GLU A 266 -16.35 60.60 -3.68
N ASP A 267 -16.78 61.64 -2.97
CA ASP A 267 -16.64 61.73 -1.52
C ASP A 267 -17.47 60.65 -0.80
N ASP A 268 -18.71 60.43 -1.25
CA ASP A 268 -19.59 59.39 -0.72
C ASP A 268 -19.07 57.99 -1.05
N MET A 269 -18.44 57.81 -2.21
CA MET A 269 -17.77 56.56 -2.57
C MET A 269 -16.58 56.26 -1.65
N GLN A 270 -15.72 57.25 -1.40
CA GLN A 270 -14.61 57.10 -0.47
C GLN A 270 -15.12 56.82 0.95
N LYS A 271 -16.16 57.53 1.39
CA LYS A 271 -16.80 57.30 2.68
C LYS A 271 -17.36 55.88 2.81
N ALA A 272 -17.95 55.33 1.75
CA ALA A 272 -18.42 53.95 1.74
C ALA A 272 -17.27 52.96 1.95
N ILE A 273 -16.14 53.17 1.26
CA ILE A 273 -14.92 52.35 1.40
C ILE A 273 -14.38 52.43 2.84
N ASP A 274 -14.25 53.64 3.39
CA ASP A 274 -13.75 53.86 4.76
C ASP A 274 -14.63 53.16 5.81
N ILE A 275 -15.96 53.20 5.64
CA ILE A 275 -16.90 52.50 6.53
C ILE A 275 -16.69 50.99 6.47
N LEU A 276 -16.49 50.42 5.27
CA LEU A 276 -16.28 48.98 5.11
C LEU A 276 -15.01 48.51 5.81
N GLU A 277 -13.91 49.26 5.64
CA GLU A 277 -12.65 48.98 6.31
C GLU A 277 -12.80 49.11 7.83
N ASP A 278 -13.45 50.17 8.33
CA ASP A 278 -13.68 50.38 9.76
C ASP A 278 -14.54 49.29 10.42
N ILE A 279 -15.53 48.72 9.70
CA ILE A 279 -16.37 47.63 10.23
C ILE A 279 -15.56 46.39 10.57
N VAL A 280 -14.57 46.05 9.74
CA VAL A 280 -13.75 44.85 9.92
C VAL A 280 -12.48 45.13 10.73
N LYS A 281 -12.07 46.39 10.79
CA LYS A 281 -10.96 46.85 11.61
C LYS A 281 -11.27 46.58 13.09
N HIS A 282 -10.33 45.92 13.77
CA HIS A 282 -10.44 45.53 15.18
C HIS A 282 -11.52 44.47 15.49
N GLN A 283 -12.02 43.74 14.49
CA GLN A 283 -12.87 42.60 14.77
C GLN A 283 -12.04 41.32 14.98
N ASP A 284 -12.10 40.75 16.19
CA ASP A 284 -11.30 39.57 16.57
C ASP A 284 -11.50 38.37 15.61
N ALA A 285 -12.70 38.24 15.05
CA ALA A 285 -13.07 37.15 14.15
C ALA A 285 -12.49 37.27 12.72
N ILE A 286 -11.86 38.41 12.38
CA ILE A 286 -11.37 38.73 11.04
C ILE A 286 -9.85 38.95 11.11
N THR A 287 -9.14 38.62 10.04
CA THR A 287 -7.71 38.89 9.92
C THR A 287 -7.42 40.35 9.59
N ASP A 288 -6.18 40.78 9.77
CA ASP A 288 -5.75 42.12 9.38
C ASP A 288 -5.60 42.31 7.85
N ASP A 289 -5.70 41.22 7.07
CA ASP A 289 -5.82 41.28 5.62
C ASP A 289 -7.29 41.54 5.23
N TYR A 290 -7.55 42.72 4.69
CA TYR A 290 -8.83 43.11 4.11
C TYR A 290 -8.59 44.20 3.06
N SER A 291 -9.53 44.35 2.13
CA SER A 291 -9.47 45.37 1.08
C SER A 291 -10.86 45.73 0.62
N ALA A 292 -11.16 47.03 0.59
CA ALA A 292 -12.32 47.59 -0.07
C ALA A 292 -11.86 48.49 -1.23
N GLY A 293 -12.57 48.48 -2.34
CA GLY A 293 -12.23 49.36 -3.45
C GLY A 293 -13.35 49.47 -4.48
N PHE A 294 -13.52 50.68 -5.02
CA PHE A 294 -14.38 50.93 -6.16
C PHE A 294 -13.78 50.24 -7.40
N ASN A 295 -14.42 49.16 -7.86
CA ASN A 295 -13.82 48.24 -8.85
C ASN A 295 -14.48 48.30 -10.23
N GLY A 296 -15.56 49.05 -10.40
CA GLY A 296 -16.12 49.29 -11.73
C GLY A 296 -17.53 49.87 -11.74
N PHE A 297 -17.97 50.18 -12.96
CA PHE A 297 -19.30 50.66 -13.30
C PHE A 297 -20.11 49.48 -13.86
N GLY A 298 -21.25 49.14 -13.25
CA GLY A 298 -22.17 48.09 -13.70
C GLY A 298 -23.47 48.67 -14.26
N ASP A 299 -24.28 47.85 -14.92
CA ASP A 299 -25.47 48.31 -15.67
C ASP A 299 -26.45 49.18 -14.86
N PHE A 300 -26.53 48.96 -13.55
CA PHE A 300 -27.42 49.68 -12.64
C PHE A 300 -26.72 50.24 -11.38
N SER A 301 -25.40 50.08 -11.26
CA SER A 301 -24.69 50.35 -10.00
C SER A 301 -23.22 50.75 -10.17
N LEU A 302 -22.72 51.55 -9.23
CA LEU A 302 -21.30 51.76 -8.97
C LEU A 302 -20.82 50.67 -8.00
N ASN A 303 -19.87 49.84 -8.41
CA ASN A 303 -19.51 48.63 -7.69
C ASN A 303 -18.30 48.84 -6.76
N ILE A 304 -18.48 48.44 -5.50
CA ILE A 304 -17.41 48.29 -4.53
C ILE A 304 -17.14 46.79 -4.33
N LEU A 305 -15.91 46.38 -4.57
CA LEU A 305 -15.42 45.06 -4.19
C LEU A 305 -14.87 45.12 -2.77
N PHE A 306 -15.46 44.33 -1.88
CA PHE A 306 -15.01 44.20 -0.49
C PHE A 306 -14.59 42.77 -0.18
N ILE A 307 -13.35 42.61 0.27
CA ILE A 307 -12.74 41.33 0.60
C ILE A 307 -12.23 41.40 2.04
N TYR A 308 -12.55 40.39 2.84
CA TYR A 308 -11.99 40.18 4.16
C TYR A 308 -11.85 38.67 4.42
N TYR A 309 -10.99 38.29 5.37
CA TYR A 309 -10.79 36.87 5.69
C TYR A 309 -11.21 36.57 7.14
N VAL A 310 -12.11 35.61 7.31
CA VAL A 310 -12.60 35.16 8.62
C VAL A 310 -11.65 34.13 9.19
N ARG A 311 -11.27 34.28 10.46
CA ARG A 311 -10.35 33.36 11.13
C ARG A 311 -11.01 31.97 11.33
N PRO A 312 -10.25 30.86 11.25
CA PRO A 312 -10.79 29.51 11.37
C PRO A 312 -11.50 29.22 12.69
N GLU A 313 -11.11 29.91 13.77
CA GLU A 313 -11.69 29.76 15.11
C GLU A 313 -13.08 30.38 15.21
N SER A 314 -13.46 31.24 14.26
CA SER A 314 -14.73 31.96 14.25
C SER A 314 -15.77 31.28 13.38
N HIS A 315 -17.03 31.33 13.79
CA HIS A 315 -18.12 30.81 12.98
C HIS A 315 -18.36 31.72 11.77
N TRP A 316 -18.04 31.21 10.57
CA TRP A 316 -18.02 31.99 9.34
C TRP A 316 -19.33 32.73 9.03
N LEU A 317 -20.47 32.08 9.24
CA LEU A 317 -21.78 32.65 8.90
C LEU A 317 -22.20 33.74 9.89
N ASP A 318 -21.84 33.60 11.16
CA ASP A 318 -22.15 34.61 12.18
C ASP A 318 -21.32 35.87 11.95
N THR A 319 -20.01 35.70 11.66
CA THR A 319 -19.13 36.81 11.30
C THR A 319 -19.64 37.53 10.05
N GLN A 320 -20.00 36.79 9.00
CA GLN A 320 -20.55 37.38 7.79
C GLN A 320 -21.88 38.11 8.05
N THR A 321 -22.75 37.55 8.89
CA THR A 321 -24.02 38.17 9.27
C THR A 321 -23.80 39.47 10.05
N LEU A 322 -22.83 39.49 10.97
CA LEU A 322 -22.46 40.69 11.74
C LEU A 322 -21.97 41.79 10.81
N VAL A 323 -21.04 41.48 9.92
CA VAL A 323 -20.49 42.45 8.94
C VAL A 323 -21.62 42.99 8.06
N ASN A 324 -22.45 42.13 7.47
CA ASN A 324 -23.55 42.55 6.59
C ASN A 324 -24.56 43.46 7.31
N LYS A 325 -24.88 43.18 8.58
CA LYS A 325 -25.79 44.03 9.37
C LYS A 325 -25.19 45.40 9.69
N GLU A 326 -23.90 45.47 10.01
CA GLU A 326 -23.21 46.74 10.24
C GLU A 326 -23.07 47.56 8.96
N ILE A 327 -22.81 46.92 7.82
CA ILE A 327 -22.83 47.58 6.50
C ILE A 327 -24.20 48.22 6.26
N LEU A 328 -25.27 47.44 6.35
CA LEU A 328 -26.64 47.92 6.13
C LEU A 328 -26.98 49.10 7.05
N LYS A 329 -26.64 49.00 8.34
CA LYS A 329 -26.92 50.02 9.35
C LYS A 329 -26.15 51.32 9.09
N ARG A 330 -24.85 51.25 8.80
CA ARG A 330 -24.00 52.42 8.62
C ARG A 330 -24.24 53.10 7.27
N PHE A 331 -24.44 52.33 6.20
CA PHE A 331 -24.75 52.88 4.88
C PHE A 331 -26.08 53.63 4.90
N ASN A 332 -27.14 53.06 5.51
CA ASN A 332 -28.42 53.75 5.66
C ASN A 332 -28.33 55.03 6.48
N LYS A 333 -27.50 55.04 7.54
CA LYS A 333 -27.29 56.23 8.38
C LYS A 333 -26.65 57.36 7.60
N GLU A 334 -25.70 57.04 6.73
CA GLU A 334 -24.97 58.00 5.89
C GLU A 334 -25.66 58.28 4.55
N LYS A 335 -26.82 57.69 4.28
CA LYS A 335 -27.59 57.79 3.03
C LYS A 335 -26.83 57.30 1.79
N LEU A 336 -26.02 56.26 1.97
CA LEU A 336 -25.38 55.53 0.88
C LEU A 336 -26.38 54.49 0.36
N ASP A 337 -27.09 54.84 -0.72
CA ASP A 337 -28.18 54.04 -1.24
C ASP A 337 -27.69 52.83 -2.05
N PHE A 338 -28.21 51.65 -1.71
CA PHE A 338 -27.94 50.44 -2.48
C PHE A 338 -28.69 50.48 -3.81
N ALA A 339 -27.96 50.22 -4.89
CA ALA A 339 -28.54 50.12 -6.21
C ALA A 339 -29.50 48.92 -6.33
N PHE A 340 -30.58 49.15 -7.05
CA PHE A 340 -31.51 48.13 -7.51
C PHE A 340 -31.63 48.22 -9.03
N PRO A 341 -32.03 47.13 -9.73
CA PRO A 341 -32.24 47.18 -11.16
C PRO A 341 -33.21 48.31 -11.54
N THR A 342 -32.75 49.27 -12.32
CA THR A 342 -33.50 50.45 -12.74
C THR A 342 -33.57 50.54 -14.27
N GLN A 343 -34.68 51.05 -14.79
CA GLN A 343 -34.83 51.28 -16.22
C GLN A 343 -35.46 52.66 -16.45
N THR A 344 -34.96 53.38 -17.43
CA THR A 344 -35.57 54.63 -17.88
C THR A 344 -36.61 54.32 -18.96
N ILE A 345 -37.88 54.58 -18.68
CA ILE A 345 -38.97 54.40 -19.64
C ILE A 345 -39.16 55.71 -20.42
N LEU A 346 -38.80 55.71 -21.70
CA LEU A 346 -39.08 56.84 -22.60
C LEU A 346 -40.48 56.68 -23.20
N LYS A 347 -41.45 57.48 -22.74
CA LYS A 347 -42.76 57.59 -23.40
C LYS A 347 -42.64 58.55 -24.58
N LYS A 348 -42.78 58.03 -25.79
CA LYS A 348 -42.88 58.83 -27.01
C LYS A 348 -44.32 59.32 -27.13
N GLU A 349 -44.57 60.62 -26.95
CA GLU A 349 -45.85 61.20 -27.34
C GLU A 349 -45.95 61.14 -28.88
N ILE A 350 -47.00 60.49 -29.37
CA ILE A 350 -47.27 60.28 -30.80
C ILE A 350 -48.17 61.40 -31.31
#